data_AF-A0A1I5RPQ1-F1
#
_entry.id   AF-A0A1I5RPQ1-F1
#
_cell.length_a   1.000
_cell.length_b   1.000
_cell.length_c   1.000
_cell.angle_alpha   90.00
_cell.angle_beta   90.00
_cell.angle_gamma   90.00
#
_symmetry.space_group_name_H-M   'P 1'
#
loop_
_entity.id
_entity.type
_entity.pdbx_description
1 polymer ?
#
loop_
_entity_poly.entity_id
_entity_poly.type
_entity_poly.pdbx_seq_one_letter_code
_entity_poly.pdbx_strand_id
1 'polypeptide(L)'
;MTSPDAAALGRERAAALLDHLAAGDPAAADAVLAGVDEVRELVYVGAALTSLSRAEARGLPPAQRAQANTRQVDLGAARDAVRSDPAGLRAWLRRSAEELLLLRSLRAAADRVAG
;
A
#
# COMPACT_ATOMS: atom_id res chain seq x y z
N MET A 1 -29.08 9.99 -4.34
CA MET A 1 -27.76 10.05 -3.66
C MET A 1 -26.84 9.10 -4.42
N THR A 2 -25.96 9.62 -5.27
CA THR A 2 -24.90 8.80 -5.88
C THR A 2 -23.91 8.46 -4.77
N SER A 3 -23.74 7.17 -4.50
CA SER A 3 -22.69 6.67 -3.61
C SER A 3 -21.36 7.32 -4.00
N PRO A 4 -20.55 7.84 -3.05
CA PRO A 4 -19.23 8.38 -3.37
C PRO A 4 -18.42 7.37 -4.20
N ASP A 5 -17.61 7.85 -5.14
CA ASP A 5 -16.76 7.01 -5.98
C ASP A 5 -15.85 6.15 -5.07
N ALA A 6 -16.17 4.86 -4.96
CA ALA A 6 -15.46 3.93 -4.10
C ALA A 6 -13.96 3.86 -4.44
N ALA A 7 -13.60 4.10 -5.71
CA ALA A 7 -12.20 4.18 -6.09
C ALA A 7 -11.53 5.48 -5.60
N ALA A 8 -12.24 6.61 -5.56
CA ALA A 8 -11.75 7.85 -4.98
C ALA A 8 -11.52 7.72 -3.48
N LEU A 9 -12.50 7.20 -2.73
CA LEU A 9 -12.36 6.93 -1.30
C LEU A 9 -11.22 5.95 -1.01
N GLY A 10 -11.05 4.92 -1.84
CA GLY A 10 -9.92 4.00 -1.73
C GLY A 10 -8.56 4.70 -1.86
N ARG A 11 -8.43 5.65 -2.80
CA ARG A 11 -7.22 6.47 -2.97
C ARG A 11 -6.98 7.40 -1.78
N GLU A 12 -8.02 8.06 -1.29
CA GLU A 12 -7.93 8.96 -0.13
C GLU A 12 -7.47 8.21 1.12
N ARG A 13 -8.07 7.04 1.40
CA ARG A 13 -7.66 6.20 2.52
C ARG A 13 -6.24 5.65 2.36
N ALA A 14 -5.84 5.27 1.15
CA ALA A 14 -4.47 4.85 0.88
C ALA A 14 -3.47 5.99 1.14
N ALA A 15 -3.80 7.23 0.76
CA ALA A 15 -2.98 8.40 1.05
C ALA A 15 -2.88 8.65 2.56
N ALA A 16 -4.01 8.70 3.27
CA ALA A 16 -4.03 8.91 4.72
C ALA A 16 -3.24 7.83 5.48
N LEU A 17 -3.37 6.56 5.08
CA LEU A 17 -2.59 5.46 5.63
C LEU A 17 -1.09 5.73 5.47
N LEU A 18 -0.64 6.11 4.27
CA LEU A 18 0.78 6.40 4.01
C LEU A 18 1.28 7.61 4.81
N ASP A 19 0.47 8.66 4.94
CA ASP A 19 0.82 9.88 5.67
C ASP A 19 1.04 9.59 7.16
N HIS A 20 0.13 8.85 7.80
CA HIS A 20 0.28 8.44 9.20
C HIS A 20 1.50 7.56 9.43
N LEU A 21 1.77 6.60 8.53
CA LEU A 21 2.94 5.75 8.62
C LEU A 21 4.25 6.50 8.42
N ALA A 22 4.28 7.43 7.47
CA ALA A 22 5.43 8.30 7.25
C ALA A 22 5.69 9.23 8.45
N ALA A 23 4.63 9.65 9.14
CA ALA A 23 4.71 10.46 10.36
C ALA A 23 5.11 9.65 11.61
N GLY A 24 5.24 8.32 11.51
CA GLY A 24 5.54 7.47 12.66
C GLY A 24 4.36 7.27 13.61
N ASP A 25 3.13 7.42 13.11
CA ASP A 25 1.88 7.23 13.86
C ASP A 25 1.16 5.94 13.42
N PRO A 26 1.63 4.77 13.88
CA PRO A 26 1.02 3.49 13.51
C PRO A 26 -0.41 3.34 14.04
N ALA A 27 -0.76 3.99 15.15
CA ALA A 27 -2.10 3.92 15.73
C ALA A 27 -3.13 4.63 14.84
N ALA A 28 -2.80 5.83 14.34
CA ALA A 28 -3.67 6.54 13.40
C ALA A 28 -3.77 5.80 12.05
N ALA A 29 -2.67 5.20 11.58
CA ALA A 29 -2.69 4.35 10.40
C ALA A 29 -3.66 3.16 10.55
N ASP A 30 -3.64 2.49 11.70
CA ASP A 30 -4.57 1.39 11.98
C ASP A 30 -6.02 1.90 12.07
N ALA A 31 -6.23 3.09 12.62
CA ALA A 31 -7.56 3.72 12.71
C ALA A 31 -8.18 4.02 11.33
N VAL A 32 -7.36 4.41 10.32
CA VAL A 32 -7.83 4.59 8.93
C VAL A 32 -8.47 3.31 8.39
N LEU A 33 -7.92 2.14 8.74
CA LEU A 33 -8.38 0.85 8.25
C LEU A 33 -9.48 0.23 9.13
N ALA A 34 -9.49 0.52 10.42
CA ALA A 34 -10.48 0.02 11.37
C ALA A 34 -11.91 0.45 11.00
N GLY A 35 -12.09 1.64 10.42
CA GLY A 35 -13.38 2.15 9.97
C GLY A 35 -13.88 1.62 8.62
N VAL A 36 -13.23 0.61 8.03
CA VAL A 36 -13.57 0.05 6.71
C VAL A 36 -14.01 -1.41 6.86
N ASP A 37 -15.31 -1.64 6.98
CA ASP A 37 -15.88 -2.97 7.25
C ASP A 37 -16.17 -3.80 5.99
N GLU A 38 -16.31 -3.14 4.85
CA GLU A 38 -16.65 -3.80 3.60
C GLU A 38 -15.38 -4.26 2.85
N VAL A 39 -15.31 -5.56 2.53
CA VAL A 39 -14.22 -6.15 1.71
C VAL A 39 -14.02 -5.37 0.42
N ARG A 40 -15.11 -4.95 -0.23
CA ARG A 40 -15.07 -4.17 -1.46
C ARG A 40 -14.29 -2.86 -1.28
N GLU A 41 -14.48 -2.16 -0.17
CA GLU A 41 -13.79 -0.91 0.11
C GLU A 41 -12.29 -1.15 0.37
N LEU A 42 -11.96 -2.20 1.13
CA LEU A 42 -10.57 -2.62 1.37
C LEU A 42 -9.84 -2.96 0.05
N VAL A 43 -10.54 -3.59 -0.92
CA VAL A 43 -10.00 -3.86 -2.26
C VAL A 43 -9.63 -2.58 -3.00
N TYR A 44 -10.43 -1.51 -2.91
CA TYR A 44 -10.10 -0.23 -3.56
C TYR A 44 -8.87 0.43 -2.92
N VAL A 45 -8.69 0.35 -1.60
CA VAL A 45 -7.46 0.80 -0.92
C VAL A 45 -6.26 0.00 -1.44
N GLY A 46 -6.40 -1.33 -1.51
CA GLY A 46 -5.35 -2.23 -2.01
C GLY A 46 -4.97 -1.96 -3.47
N ALA A 47 -5.95 -1.66 -4.32
CA ALA A 47 -5.73 -1.29 -5.70
C ALA A 47 -4.94 0.03 -5.83
N ALA A 48 -5.27 1.03 -5.00
CA ALA A 48 -4.52 2.28 -4.95
C ALA A 48 -3.06 2.06 -4.52
N LEU A 49 -2.83 1.31 -3.44
CA LEU A 49 -1.48 0.96 -2.96
C LEU A 49 -0.68 0.19 -4.02
N THR A 50 -1.29 -0.79 -4.68
CA THR A 50 -0.64 -1.58 -5.75
C THR A 50 -0.20 -0.68 -6.91
N SER A 51 -1.06 0.25 -7.33
CA SER A 51 -0.75 1.20 -8.40
C SER A 51 0.45 2.09 -8.03
N LEU A 52 0.46 2.62 -6.81
CA LEU A 52 1.56 3.43 -6.29
C LEU A 52 2.86 2.64 -6.20
N SER A 53 2.83 1.41 -5.65
CA SER A 53 4.01 0.54 -5.55
C SER A 53 4.62 0.22 -6.91
N ARG A 54 3.80 -0.05 -7.93
CA ARG A 54 4.29 -0.23 -9.30
C ARG A 54 4.90 1.03 -9.87
N ALA A 55 4.38 2.20 -9.53
CA ALA A 55 4.95 3.46 -9.98
C ALA A 55 6.33 3.71 -9.37
N GLU A 56 6.49 3.52 -8.06
CA GLU A 56 7.78 3.69 -7.37
C GLU A 56 8.82 2.66 -7.83
N ALA A 57 8.43 1.39 -8.00
CA ALA A 57 9.35 0.33 -8.42
C ALA A 57 9.99 0.60 -9.80
N ARG A 58 9.33 1.37 -10.69
CA ARG A 58 9.91 1.74 -12.00
C ARG A 58 11.12 2.66 -11.87
N GLY A 59 11.21 3.44 -10.80
CA GLY A 59 12.35 4.34 -10.52
C GLY A 59 13.54 3.65 -9.87
N LEU A 60 13.43 2.36 -9.53
CA LEU A 60 14.51 1.63 -8.85
C LEU A 60 15.56 1.09 -9.83
N PRO A 61 16.84 1.01 -9.42
CA PRO A 61 17.87 0.24 -10.09
C PRO A 61 17.44 -1.21 -10.39
N PRO A 62 17.95 -1.84 -11.47
CA PRO A 62 17.47 -3.15 -11.92
C PRO A 62 17.43 -4.25 -10.85
N ALA A 63 18.47 -4.36 -10.02
CA ALA A 63 18.53 -5.34 -8.95
C ALA A 63 17.47 -5.09 -7.86
N GLN A 64 17.30 -3.84 -7.43
CA GLN A 64 16.29 -3.45 -6.45
C GLN A 64 14.86 -3.62 -6.99
N ARG A 65 14.64 -3.29 -8.27
CA ARG A 65 13.36 -3.51 -8.96
C ARG A 65 13.00 -5.00 -9.04
N ALA A 66 13.96 -5.87 -9.32
CA ALA A 66 13.73 -7.32 -9.31
C ALA A 66 13.28 -7.82 -7.92
N GLN A 67 13.96 -7.36 -6.86
CA GLN A 67 13.57 -7.70 -5.48
C GLN A 67 12.18 -7.15 -5.12
N ALA A 68 11.87 -5.91 -5.52
CA ALA A 68 10.55 -5.33 -5.31
C ALA A 68 9.45 -6.16 -6.00
N ASN A 69 9.70 -6.62 -7.23
CA ASN A 69 8.74 -7.49 -7.94
C ASN A 69 8.49 -8.81 -7.20
N THR A 70 9.54 -9.45 -6.67
CA THR A 70 9.39 -10.66 -5.84
C THR A 70 8.52 -10.39 -4.60
N ARG A 71 8.82 -9.32 -3.85
CA ARG A 71 8.01 -8.95 -2.68
C ARG A 71 6.55 -8.64 -3.03
N GLN A 72 6.30 -8.03 -4.20
CA GLN A 72 4.94 -7.79 -4.70
C GLN A 72 4.19 -9.09 -5.03
N VAL A 73 4.87 -10.11 -5.55
CA VAL A 73 4.28 -11.44 -5.78
C VAL A 73 3.91 -12.08 -4.44
N ASP A 74 4.82 -12.05 -3.46
CA ASP A 74 4.56 -12.61 -2.13
C ASP A 74 3.41 -11.89 -1.41
N LEU A 75 3.33 -10.56 -1.53
CA LEU A 75 2.20 -9.77 -1.04
C LEU A 75 0.90 -10.16 -1.75
N GLY A 76 0.92 -10.43 -3.05
CA GLY A 76 -0.23 -10.92 -3.80
C GLY A 76 -0.74 -12.26 -3.26
N ALA A 77 0.16 -13.21 -3.03
CA ALA A 77 -0.20 -14.51 -2.45
C ALA A 77 -0.77 -14.36 -1.03
N ALA A 78 -0.16 -13.52 -0.20
CA ALA A 78 -0.65 -13.24 1.15
C ALA A 78 -2.06 -12.60 1.15
N ARG A 79 -2.35 -11.70 0.20
CA ARG A 79 -3.69 -11.13 0.00
C ARG A 79 -4.71 -12.21 -0.31
N ASP A 80 -4.37 -13.08 -1.25
CA ASP A 80 -5.30 -14.09 -1.77
C ASP A 80 -5.70 -15.11 -0.70
N ALA A 81 -4.79 -15.39 0.25
CA ALA A 81 -5.06 -16.22 1.42
C ALA A 81 -6.11 -15.65 2.38
N VAL A 82 -6.30 -14.31 2.41
CA VAL A 82 -7.22 -13.60 3.32
C VAL A 82 -8.31 -12.82 2.59
N ARG A 83 -8.54 -13.08 1.29
CA ARG A 83 -9.35 -12.23 0.39
C ARG A 83 -10.81 -11.99 0.81
N SER A 84 -11.35 -12.83 1.69
CA SER A 84 -12.72 -12.73 2.22
C SER A 84 -12.76 -12.44 3.72
N ASP A 85 -11.61 -12.19 4.35
CA ASP A 85 -11.46 -11.84 5.76
C ASP A 85 -11.11 -10.34 5.86
N PRO A 86 -12.06 -9.48 6.27
CA PRO A 86 -11.79 -8.05 6.45
C PRO A 86 -10.62 -7.77 7.40
N ALA A 87 -10.49 -8.52 8.49
CA ALA A 87 -9.41 -8.30 9.46
C ALA A 87 -8.04 -8.64 8.85
N GLY A 88 -7.95 -9.80 8.19
CA GLY A 88 -6.78 -10.22 7.44
C GLY A 88 -6.42 -9.23 6.32
N LEU A 89 -7.41 -8.69 5.61
CA LEU A 89 -7.19 -7.66 4.58
C LEU A 89 -6.66 -6.35 5.16
N ARG A 90 -7.14 -5.89 6.32
CA ARG A 90 -6.58 -4.70 6.99
C ARG A 90 -5.12 -4.90 7.36
N ALA A 91 -4.77 -6.05 7.93
CA ALA A 91 -3.38 -6.39 8.23
C ALA A 91 -2.52 -6.44 6.95
N TRP A 92 -3.05 -7.00 5.87
CA TRP A 92 -2.38 -7.02 4.57
C TRP A 92 -2.18 -5.62 3.97
N LEU A 93 -3.17 -4.73 4.07
CA LEU A 93 -3.07 -3.34 3.62
C LEU A 93 -1.99 -2.58 4.38
N ARG A 94 -1.93 -2.77 5.71
CA ARG A 94 -0.90 -2.20 6.57
C ARG A 94 0.49 -2.58 6.09
N ARG A 95 0.74 -3.88 5.86
CA ARG A 95 2.00 -4.40 5.31
C ARG A 95 2.30 -3.88 3.90
N SER A 96 1.27 -3.75 3.06
CA SER A 96 1.43 -3.24 1.69
C SER A 96 1.83 -1.76 1.65
N ALA A 97 1.31 -0.95 2.58
CA ALA A 97 1.71 0.45 2.72
C ALA A 97 3.14 0.60 3.25
N GLU A 98 3.58 -0.26 4.18
CA GLU A 98 4.97 -0.31 4.64
C GLU A 98 5.94 -0.64 3.50
N GLU A 99 5.60 -1.63 2.67
CA GLU A 99 6.42 -1.96 1.49
C GLU A 99 6.52 -0.75 0.55
N LEU A 100 5.43 -0.01 0.33
CA LEU A 100 5.47 1.21 -0.49
C LEU A 100 6.43 2.27 0.09
N LEU A 101 6.42 2.48 1.41
CA LEU A 101 7.35 3.41 2.06
C LEU A 101 8.80 2.91 1.97
N LEU A 102 9.03 1.61 2.04
CA LEU A 102 10.34 1.00 1.75
C LEU A 102 10.80 1.28 0.32
N LEU A 103 9.92 1.12 -0.69
CA LEU A 103 10.27 1.41 -2.07
C LEU A 103 10.65 2.89 -2.26
N ARG A 104 9.92 3.81 -1.63
CA ARG A 104 10.23 5.24 -1.64
C ARG A 104 11.59 5.54 -1.00
N SER A 105 11.91 4.89 0.13
CA SER A 105 13.19 5.10 0.80
C SER A 105 14.38 4.57 -0.02
N LEU A 106 14.21 3.40 -0.66
CA LEU A 106 15.22 2.83 -1.58
C LEU A 106 15.46 3.74 -2.78
N ARG A 107 14.40 4.30 -3.36
CA ARG A 107 14.50 5.24 -4.47
C ARG A 107 15.22 6.51 -4.07
N ALA A 108 14.83 7.13 -2.94
CA ALA A 108 15.51 8.31 -2.43
C ALA A 108 17.00 8.06 -2.12
N ALA A 109 17.35 6.85 -1.68
CA ALA A 109 18.75 6.46 -1.50
C ALA A 109 19.50 6.30 -2.84
N ALA A 110 18.86 5.72 -3.86
CA ALA A 110 19.45 5.59 -5.19
C ALA A 110 19.67 6.96 -5.86
N ASP A 111 18.71 7.88 -5.74
CA ASP A 111 18.80 9.24 -6.29
C ASP A 111 19.97 10.03 -5.69
N ARG A 112 20.27 9.84 -4.39
CA ARG A 112 21.42 10.47 -3.71
C ARG A 112 22.78 9.93 -4.14
N VAL A 113 22.85 8.72 -4.68
CA VAL A 113 24.11 8.12 -5.16
C VAL A 113 24.36 8.49 -6.63
N ALA A 114 23.30 8.78 -7.38
CA ALA A 114 23.38 9.14 -8.80
C ALA A 114 23.65 10.64 -9.04
N GLY A 115 23.33 11.51 -8.08
CA GLY A 115 23.60 12.96 -8.10
C GLY A 115 24.91 13.32 -7.42
#